data_AF-A0A669CVD0-F1
#
_entry.id   AF-A0A669CVD0-F1
#
_cell.length_a   1.000
_cell.length_b   1.000
_cell.length_c   1.000
_cell.angle_alpha   90.00
_cell.angle_beta   90.00
_cell.angle_gamma   90.00
#
_symmetry.space_group_name_H-M   'P 1'
#
loop_
_entity.id
_entity.type
_entity.pdbx_description
1 polymer ?
#
loop_
_entity_poly.entity_id
_entity_poly.type
_entity_poly.pdbx_seq_one_letter_code
_entity_poly.pdbx_strand_id
1 'polypeptide(L)'
;MLYDKPSRWSYTFQSYACLSRVRAQLQPPSIKLQQAENPVQFYERSVYSDRLDFDYLSELPVLVLDVNDDFKKDRIKQEAIIDKVSLSFYFEGFSFW
;
A
#
# COMPACT_ATOMS: atom_id res chain seq x y z
N MET A 1 -28.09 7.20 6.44
CA MET A 1 -26.63 7.00 6.43
C MET A 1 -26.24 5.98 5.38
N LEU A 2 -24.97 6.01 4.98
CA LEU A 2 -24.37 5.17 3.92
C LEU A 2 -24.68 3.67 4.07
N TYR A 3 -24.71 3.19 5.32
CA TYR A 3 -24.96 1.79 5.65
C TYR A 3 -26.45 1.39 5.67
N ASP A 4 -27.36 2.36 5.64
CA ASP A 4 -28.80 2.08 5.77
C ASP A 4 -29.40 1.55 4.46
N LYS A 5 -28.78 1.85 3.31
CA LYS A 5 -29.22 1.42 1.97
C LYS A 5 -28.02 0.96 1.13
N PRO A 6 -27.43 -0.20 1.45
CA PRO A 6 -26.23 -0.67 0.77
C PRO A 6 -26.45 -0.84 -0.73
N SER A 7 -27.62 -1.31 -1.19
CA SER A 7 -27.94 -1.43 -2.61
C SER A 7 -27.93 -0.11 -3.38
N ARG A 8 -28.13 1.02 -2.69
CA ARG A 8 -28.11 2.36 -3.29
C ARG A 8 -26.73 3.01 -3.21
N TRP A 9 -25.98 2.77 -2.13
CA TRP A 9 -24.77 3.52 -1.82
C TRP A 9 -23.46 2.72 -1.91
N SER A 10 -23.52 1.40 -2.09
CA SER A 10 -22.33 0.53 -2.15
C SER A 10 -21.36 0.97 -3.24
N TYR A 11 -21.85 1.17 -4.45
CA TYR A 11 -21.03 1.62 -5.58
C TYR A 11 -20.39 2.98 -5.31
N THR A 12 -21.18 3.96 -4.86
CA THR A 12 -20.66 5.30 -4.55
C THR A 12 -19.61 5.27 -3.46
N PHE A 13 -19.83 4.49 -2.40
CA PHE A 13 -18.88 4.31 -1.32
C PHE A 13 -17.59 3.66 -1.81
N GLN A 14 -17.70 2.55 -2.54
CA GLN A 14 -16.56 1.78 -3.00
C GLN A 14 -15.69 2.59 -3.98
N SER A 15 -16.32 3.28 -4.92
CA SER A 15 -15.63 4.21 -5.84
C SER A 15 -14.95 5.35 -5.09
N TYR A 16 -15.62 5.96 -4.11
CA TYR A 16 -15.02 7.02 -3.30
C TYR A 16 -13.84 6.52 -2.46
N ALA A 17 -13.98 5.35 -1.83
CA ALA A 17 -12.93 4.74 -1.01
C ALA A 17 -11.69 4.40 -1.87
N CYS A 18 -11.87 3.78 -3.03
CA CYS A 18 -10.77 3.49 -3.96
C CYS A 18 -10.07 4.77 -4.44
N LEU A 19 -10.82 5.75 -4.94
CA LEU A 19 -10.23 7.00 -5.43
C LEU A 19 -9.50 7.77 -4.32
N SER A 20 -10.00 7.71 -3.09
CA SER A 20 -9.33 8.32 -1.95
C SER A 20 -7.98 7.66 -1.64
N ARG A 21 -7.90 6.32 -1.76
CA ARG A 21 -6.63 5.57 -1.60
C ARG A 21 -5.64 5.85 -2.72
N VAL A 22 -6.10 5.87 -3.98
CA VAL A 22 -5.26 6.27 -5.13
C VAL A 22 -4.70 7.68 -4.91
N ARG A 23 -5.56 8.63 -4.52
CA ARG A 23 -5.14 10.00 -4.25
C ARG A 23 -4.09 10.08 -3.14
N ALA A 24 -4.25 9.29 -2.07
CA ALA A 24 -3.29 9.24 -0.98
C ALA A 24 -1.93 8.67 -1.43
N GLN A 25 -1.93 7.66 -2.29
CA GLN A 25 -0.71 7.05 -2.83
C GLN A 25 0.02 7.94 -3.85
N LEU A 26 -0.71 8.78 -4.58
CA LEU A 26 -0.14 9.75 -5.52
C LEU A 26 0.38 11.03 -4.84
N GLN A 27 0.09 11.25 -3.56
CA GLN A 27 0.66 12.40 -2.85
C GLN A 27 2.18 12.22 -2.70
N PRO A 28 2.96 13.31 -2.85
CA PRO A 28 4.39 13.24 -2.62
C PRO A 28 4.66 12.81 -1.16
N PRO A 29 5.67 11.95 -0.93
CA PRO A 29 6.03 11.55 0.41
C PRO A 29 6.48 12.76 1.23
N SER A 30 6.26 12.71 2.54
CA SER A 30 6.65 13.82 3.42
C SER A 30 8.15 14.11 3.35
N ILE A 31 8.55 15.36 3.59
CA ILE A 31 9.97 15.79 3.57
C ILE A 31 10.84 14.91 4.48
N LYS A 32 10.30 14.46 5.62
CA LYS A 32 11.00 13.56 6.56
C LYS A 32 11.30 12.19 5.95
N LEU A 33 10.39 11.66 5.14
CA LEU A 33 10.61 10.42 4.41
C LEU A 33 11.63 10.64 3.29
N GLN A 34 11.55 11.74 2.55
CA GLN A 34 12.49 12.02 1.46
C GLN A 34 13.95 12.12 1.92
N GLN A 35 14.18 12.51 3.17
CA GLN A 35 15.53 12.66 3.76
C GLN A 35 16.01 11.41 4.51
N ALA A 36 15.18 10.36 4.61
CA ALA A 36 15.55 9.14 5.30
C ALA A 36 16.46 8.27 4.42
N GLU A 37 17.44 7.60 5.03
CA GLU A 37 18.35 6.67 4.34
C GLU A 37 17.58 5.49 3.70
N ASN A 38 16.55 4.99 4.38
CA ASN A 38 15.68 3.91 3.91
C ASN A 38 14.20 4.31 4.07
N PRO A 39 13.61 5.08 3.13
CA PRO A 39 12.27 5.61 3.26
C PRO A 39 11.20 4.53 3.08
N VAL A 40 10.39 4.30 4.12
CA VAL A 40 9.26 3.35 4.08
C VAL A 40 7.97 4.07 4.43
N GLN A 41 6.95 3.95 3.58
CA GLN A 41 5.63 4.53 3.79
C GLN A 41 4.56 3.44 3.84
N PHE A 42 3.75 3.46 4.90
CA PHE A 42 2.67 2.51 5.11
C PHE A 42 1.31 3.17 4.81
N TYR A 43 0.41 2.40 4.19
CA TYR A 43 -0.97 2.80 3.94
C TYR A 43 -1.93 1.79 4.56
N GLU A 44 -2.99 2.28 5.20
CA GLU A 44 -4.05 1.42 5.73
C GLU A 44 -5.01 1.01 4.61
N ARG A 45 -5.04 -0.29 4.29
CA ARG A 45 -5.74 -0.90 3.14
C ARG A 45 -5.24 -0.40 1.78
N SER A 46 -4.85 -1.33 0.92
CA SER A 46 -4.35 -1.02 -0.43
C SER A 46 -5.48 -0.82 -1.43
N VAL A 47 -5.20 -0.16 -2.55
CA VAL A 47 -6.11 -0.09 -3.71
C VAL A 47 -6.45 -1.50 -4.22
N TYR A 48 -5.51 -2.44 -4.12
CA TYR A 48 -5.71 -3.86 -4.46
C TYR A 48 -6.74 -4.58 -3.57
N SER A 49 -7.09 -4.02 -2.41
CA SER A 49 -8.12 -4.60 -1.54
C SER A 49 -9.54 -4.26 -1.99
N ASP A 50 -9.71 -3.27 -2.87
CA ASP A 50 -11.02 -2.89 -3.40
C ASP A 50 -11.35 -3.71 -4.65
N ARG A 51 -12.52 -4.35 -4.66
CA ARG A 51 -13.06 -5.10 -5.81
C ARG A 51 -13.74 -4.16 -6.83
N LEU A 52 -13.03 -3.15 -7.30
CA LEU A 52 -13.45 -2.48 -8.53
C LEU A 52 -12.87 -3.28 -9.69
N ASP A 53 -13.61 -3.41 -10.80
CA ASP A 53 -13.24 -4.18 -12.00
C ASP A 53 -12.04 -3.51 -12.73
N PHE A 54 -10.91 -3.40 -12.05
CA PHE A 54 -9.65 -2.95 -12.59
C PHE A 54 -8.78 -4.18 -12.83
N ASP A 55 -9.07 -4.89 -13.92
CA ASP A 55 -8.39 -6.14 -14.26
C ASP A 55 -6.86 -5.98 -14.33
N TYR A 56 -6.37 -4.81 -14.75
CA TYR A 56 -4.93 -4.52 -14.78
C TYR A 56 -4.27 -4.52 -13.38
N LEU A 57 -5.01 -4.24 -12.30
CA LEU A 57 -4.45 -4.32 -10.94
C LEU A 57 -4.16 -5.77 -10.53
N SER A 58 -4.80 -6.75 -11.16
CA SER A 58 -4.52 -8.17 -10.91
C SER A 58 -3.19 -8.64 -11.50
N GLU A 59 -2.66 -7.92 -12.49
CA GLU A 59 -1.39 -8.21 -13.16
C GLU A 59 -0.20 -7.54 -12.48
N LEU A 60 -0.44 -6.58 -11.57
CA LEU A 60 0.63 -5.88 -10.87
C LEU A 60 1.23 -6.76 -9.75
N PRO A 61 2.56 -6.83 -9.63
CA PRO A 61 3.20 -7.54 -8.54
C PRO A 61 2.88 -6.86 -7.19
N VAL A 62 2.36 -7.63 -6.24
CA VAL A 62 2.02 -7.16 -4.89
C VAL A 62 2.93 -7.85 -3.87
N LEU A 63 3.82 -7.08 -3.23
CA LEU A 63 4.58 -7.55 -2.09
C LEU A 63 3.73 -7.48 -0.82
N VAL A 64 3.39 -8.64 -0.24
CA VAL A 64 2.66 -8.72 1.02
C VAL A 64 3.65 -8.82 2.18
N LEU A 65 3.56 -7.87 3.11
CA LEU A 65 4.36 -7.84 4.34
C LEU A 65 3.45 -8.18 5.53
N ASP A 66 3.78 -9.25 6.25
CA ASP A 66 3.09 -9.60 7.49
C ASP A 66 3.59 -8.70 8.63
N VAL A 67 2.71 -7.81 9.07
CA VAL A 67 2.97 -6.82 10.14
C VAL A 67 2.00 -6.98 11.32
N ASN A 68 1.42 -8.17 11.50
CA ASN A 68 0.50 -8.43 12.62
C ASN A 68 1.19 -8.39 13.99
N ASP A 69 2.49 -8.63 14.03
CA ASP A 69 3.29 -8.55 15.26
C ASP A 69 3.87 -7.14 15.49
N ASP A 70 4.35 -6.85 16.71
CA ASP A 70 4.85 -5.53 17.13
C ASP A 70 6.14 -5.10 16.36
N PHE A 71 5.93 -4.61 15.13
CA PHE A 71 6.97 -4.17 14.19
C PHE A 71 7.81 -3.02 14.75
N LYS A 72 7.24 -2.16 15.60
CA LYS A 72 7.96 -0.98 16.13
C LYS A 72 9.14 -1.34 17.03
N LYS A 73 9.07 -2.48 17.72
CA LYS A 73 10.09 -2.88 18.71
C LYS A 73 11.00 -4.01 18.22
N ASP A 74 10.57 -4.75 17.22
CA ASP A 74 11.30 -5.90 16.69
C ASP A 74 12.23 -5.50 15.54
N ARG A 75 13.52 -5.26 15.87
CA ARG A 75 14.55 -4.89 14.88
C ARG A 75 14.83 -6.00 13.87
N ILE A 76 14.69 -7.27 14.25
CA ILE A 76 14.93 -8.40 13.34
C ILE A 76 13.85 -8.44 12.27
N LYS A 77 12.59 -8.20 12.65
CA LYS A 77 11.49 -8.09 11.67
C LYS A 77 11.64 -6.87 10.77
N GLN A 78 12.12 -5.74 11.29
CA GLN A 78 12.39 -4.56 10.48
C GLN A 78 13.42 -4.87 9.39
N GLU A 79 14.56 -5.46 9.74
CA GLU A 79 15.60 -5.85 8.78
C GLU A 79 15.06 -6.88 7.77
N ALA A 80 14.37 -7.93 8.22
CA ALA A 80 13.82 -8.93 7.33
C ALA A 80 12.77 -8.37 6.34
N ILE A 81 12.00 -7.36 6.75
CA ILE A 81 11.05 -6.67 5.87
C ILE A 81 11.77 -5.78 4.86
N ILE A 82 12.79 -5.03 5.29
CA ILE A 82 13.61 -4.20 4.41
C ILE A 82 14.33 -5.06 3.36
N ASP A 83 14.85 -6.22 3.76
CA ASP A 83 15.50 -7.16 2.84
C ASP A 83 14.52 -7.70 1.81
N LYS A 84 13.30 -8.09 2.22
CA LYS A 84 12.25 -8.54 1.30
C LYS A 84 11.86 -7.45 0.30
N VAL A 85 11.75 -6.20 0.75
CA VAL A 85 11.45 -5.05 -0.12
C VAL A 85 12.61 -4.82 -1.09
N SER A 86 13.84 -4.82 -0.61
CA SER A 86 15.04 -4.64 -1.46
C SER A 86 15.17 -5.73 -2.52
N LEU A 87 14.94 -6.98 -2.13
CA LEU A 87 14.93 -8.14 -3.04
C LEU A 87 13.85 -8.03 -4.12
N SER A 88 12.64 -7.55 -3.79
CA SER A 88 11.59 -7.40 -4.80
C SER A 88 11.95 -6.37 -5.86
N PHE A 89 12.59 -5.25 -5.48
CA PHE A 89 13.05 -4.24 -6.44
C PHE A 89 14.21 -4.75 -7.32
N TYR A 90 15.13 -5.54 -6.76
CA TYR A 90 16.25 -6.11 -7.51
C TYR A 90 15.78 -7.11 -8.57
N PHE A 91 14.80 -7.96 -8.24
CA PHE A 91 14.22 -8.92 -9.17
C PHE A 91 13.38 -8.26 -10.28
N GLU A 92 12.78 -7.10 -10.01
CA GLU A 92 12.00 -6.33 -11.00
C GLU A 92 12.86 -5.37 -11.84
N GLY A 93 14.18 -5.36 -11.65
CA GLY A 93 15.11 -4.56 -12.45
C GLY A 93 15.11 -3.06 -12.13
N PHE A 94 14.52 -2.64 -11.01
CA PHE A 94 14.58 -1.28 -10.51
C PHE A 94 15.82 -1.11 -9.60
N SER A 95 16.91 -0.59 -10.15
CA SER A 95 18.06 -0.13 -9.35
C SER A 95 17.78 1.27 -8.82
N PHE A 96 17.77 1.43 -7.49
CA PHE A 96 17.85 2.74 -6.85
C PHE A 96 19.20 3.39 -7.23
N TRP A 97 19.14 4.50 -7.97
CA TRP A 97 20.19 5.51 -8.11
C TRP A 97 19.68 6.82 -7.53
#